data_AF-A0A947K8R3-F1
#
_entry.id   AF-A0A947K8R3-F1
#
_cell.length_a   1.000
_cell.length_b   1.000
_cell.length_c   1.000
_cell.angle_alpha   90.00
_cell.angle_beta   90.00
_cell.angle_gamma   90.00
#
_symmetry.space_group_name_H-M   'P 1'
#
loop_
_entity.id
_entity.type
_entity.pdbx_description
1 polymer ?
#
loop_
_entity_poly.entity_id
_entity_poly.type
_entity_poly.pdbx_seq_one_letter_code
_entity_poly.pdbx_strand_id
1 'polypeptide(L)'
;MKIGWDSEEAGRAGPRRLRGVGQAGMTLFEMMIAMVMMVMVTSILYSVLNVGIKFSSKGEARIMADEQERSFLDLLHRQVQGAWYSLGEHRVMINSADEQLVMVTSQPLLNRTDGLVVAIYSYDDRDGTVYYTEKRDFYNETYYEDYQVDLDDMIVLLKNRKDFTMSFEDLTGTFEVTLEGRSHEFIPRSWRHNEDD
;
A
#
# COMPACT_ATOMS: atom_id res chain seq x y z
N MET A 1 -101.74 10.36 -37.84
CA MET A 1 -101.66 11.80 -37.48
C MET A 1 -100.25 12.26 -37.82
N LYS A 2 -100.12 13.28 -38.68
CA LYS A 2 -98.86 13.99 -39.03
C LYS A 2 -98.23 14.56 -37.74
N ILE A 3 -96.91 14.69 -37.64
CA ILE A 3 -96.06 15.87 -37.92
C ILE A 3 -94.63 15.38 -37.59
N GLY A 4 -93.53 15.56 -38.33
CA GLY A 4 -93.16 16.54 -39.35
C GLY A 4 -92.03 17.44 -38.83
N TRP A 5 -90.85 17.36 -39.47
CA TRP A 5 -89.76 18.37 -39.52
C TRP A 5 -88.97 18.54 -38.19
N ASP A 6 -87.66 18.79 -38.11
CA ASP A 6 -86.69 19.20 -39.12
C ASP A 6 -85.24 19.00 -38.63
N SER A 7 -84.35 18.87 -39.63
CA SER A 7 -82.93 19.21 -39.78
C SER A 7 -82.01 19.75 -38.66
N GLU A 8 -80.69 19.67 -38.97
CA GLU A 8 -79.51 20.35 -38.37
C GLU A 8 -78.75 19.50 -37.33
N GLU A 9 -77.45 19.23 -37.40
CA GLU A 9 -76.37 19.71 -38.28
C GLU A 9 -75.25 18.66 -38.28
N ALA A 10 -74.82 18.26 -39.48
CA ALA A 10 -73.63 17.45 -39.66
C ALA A 10 -72.37 18.28 -39.40
N GLY A 11 -71.93 18.31 -38.14
CA GLY A 11 -70.64 18.84 -37.71
C GLY A 11 -69.50 18.02 -38.31
N ARG A 12 -69.02 18.46 -39.48
CA ARG A 12 -67.88 17.91 -40.21
C ARG A 12 -66.65 17.74 -39.30
N ALA A 13 -66.29 16.50 -39.01
CA ALA A 13 -64.95 16.13 -38.57
C ALA A 13 -63.96 16.37 -39.73
N GLY A 14 -63.42 17.58 -39.81
CA GLY A 14 -62.34 17.88 -40.74
C GLY A 14 -61.08 17.08 -40.37
N PRO A 15 -60.35 16.51 -41.34
CA PRO A 15 -59.10 15.81 -41.05
C PRO A 15 -58.11 16.81 -40.44
N ARG A 16 -57.67 16.55 -39.21
CA ARG A 16 -56.49 17.18 -38.62
C ARG A 16 -55.30 16.85 -39.52
N ARG A 17 -55.01 17.75 -40.46
CA ARG A 17 -53.76 17.74 -41.21
C ARG A 17 -52.64 17.79 -40.18
N LEU A 18 -51.95 16.67 -39.98
CA LEU A 18 -50.61 16.67 -39.43
C LEU A 18 -49.81 17.62 -40.32
N ARG A 19 -49.58 18.85 -39.83
CA ARG A 19 -48.63 19.78 -40.42
C ARG A 19 -47.35 18.99 -40.56
N GLY A 20 -46.96 18.69 -41.80
CA GLY A 20 -45.64 18.19 -42.10
C GLY A 20 -44.66 19.12 -41.41
N VAL A 21 -43.94 18.59 -40.42
CA VAL A 21 -42.75 19.22 -39.90
C VAL A 21 -41.88 19.42 -41.13
N GLY A 22 -41.76 20.67 -41.57
CA GLY A 22 -40.96 21.01 -42.74
C GLY A 22 -39.60 20.37 -42.54
N GLN A 23 -39.25 19.46 -43.45
CA GLN A 23 -37.94 18.85 -43.57
C GLN A 23 -37.00 19.98 -44.02
N ALA A 24 -36.73 20.90 -43.10
CA ALA A 24 -35.72 21.92 -43.24
C ALA A 24 -34.41 21.15 -43.36
N GLY A 25 -33.86 21.11 -44.57
CA GLY A 25 -32.59 20.46 -44.81
C GLY A 25 -31.58 21.02 -43.82
N MET A 26 -31.06 20.16 -42.94
CA MET A 26 -29.95 20.53 -42.05
C MET A 26 -28.92 21.24 -42.91
N THR A 27 -28.70 22.50 -42.61
CA THR A 27 -27.71 23.28 -43.35
C THR A 27 -26.35 22.65 -43.07
N LEU A 28 -25.49 22.57 -44.09
CA LEU A 28 -24.13 21.98 -43.98
C LEU A 28 -23.35 22.57 -42.78
N PHE A 29 -23.65 23.83 -42.45
CA PHE A 29 -23.14 24.54 -41.28
C PHE A 29 -23.54 23.90 -39.93
N GLU A 30 -24.77 23.43 -39.79
CA GLU A 30 -25.25 22.76 -38.58
C GLU A 30 -24.50 21.44 -38.34
N MET A 31 -24.22 20.70 -39.42
CA MET A 31 -23.40 19.48 -39.35
C MET A 31 -21.95 19.79 -38.96
N MET A 32 -21.37 20.89 -39.47
CA MET A 32 -20.03 21.32 -39.05
C MET A 32 -20.00 21.69 -37.56
N ILE A 33 -20.98 22.45 -37.07
CA ILE A 33 -21.08 22.80 -35.64
C ILE A 33 -21.25 21.54 -34.81
N ALA A 34 -22.11 20.61 -35.21
CA ALA A 34 -22.32 19.35 -34.51
C ALA A 34 -21.03 18.52 -34.41
N MET A 35 -20.24 18.43 -35.49
CA MET A 35 -18.94 17.76 -35.48
C MET A 35 -17.95 18.43 -34.54
N VAL A 36 -17.87 19.77 -34.57
CA VAL A 36 -16.97 20.53 -33.69
C VAL A 36 -17.36 20.36 -32.21
N MET A 37 -18.66 20.39 -31.90
CA MET A 37 -19.14 20.08 -30.54
C MET A 37 -18.82 18.65 -30.13
N MET A 38 -18.99 17.69 -31.03
CA MET A 38 -18.65 16.29 -30.75
C MET A 38 -17.17 16.12 -30.44
N VAL A 39 -16.28 16.72 -31.23
CA VAL A 39 -14.83 16.69 -30.99
C VAL A 39 -14.47 17.31 -29.63
N MET A 40 -15.09 18.45 -29.27
CA MET A 40 -14.87 19.06 -27.96
C MET A 40 -15.32 18.15 -26.81
N VAL A 41 -16.51 17.55 -26.92
CA VAL A 41 -17.04 16.63 -25.91
C VAL A 41 -16.11 15.42 -25.77
N THR A 42 -15.70 14.80 -26.87
CA THR A 42 -14.77 13.67 -26.84
C THR A 42 -13.42 14.06 -26.23
N SER A 43 -12.89 15.24 -26.54
CA SER A 43 -11.65 15.75 -25.96
C SER A 43 -11.76 15.95 -24.44
N ILE A 44 -12.88 16.49 -23.97
CA ILE A 44 -13.12 16.68 -22.53
C ILE A 44 -13.22 15.32 -21.83
N LEU A 45 -13.97 14.38 -22.40
CA LEU A 45 -14.10 13.02 -21.87
C LEU A 45 -12.74 12.32 -21.78
N TYR A 46 -11.92 12.41 -22.83
CA TYR A 46 -10.58 11.85 -22.83
C TYR A 46 -9.69 12.47 -21.75
N SER A 47 -9.76 13.80 -21.58
CA SER A 47 -9.00 14.51 -20.54
C SER A 47 -9.38 14.03 -19.14
N VAL A 48 -10.68 13.96 -18.83
CA VAL A 48 -11.18 13.47 -17.54
C VAL A 48 -10.76 12.03 -17.29
N LEU A 49 -10.88 11.16 -18.30
CA LEU A 49 -10.48 9.76 -18.18
C LEU A 49 -8.99 9.60 -17.89
N ASN A 50 -8.14 10.32 -18.64
CA ASN A 50 -6.69 10.26 -18.47
C ASN A 50 -6.26 10.77 -17.07
N VAL A 51 -6.91 11.82 -16.58
CA VAL A 51 -6.69 12.33 -15.22
C VAL A 51 -7.12 11.28 -14.19
N GLY A 52 -8.28 10.64 -14.37
CA GLY A 52 -8.76 9.56 -13.50
C GLY A 52 -7.77 8.39 -13.42
N ILE A 53 -7.26 7.93 -14.57
CA ILE A 53 -6.27 6.83 -14.63
C ILE A 53 -4.99 7.22 -13.86
N LYS A 54 -4.47 8.43 -14.08
CA LYS A 54 -3.27 8.90 -13.38
C LYS A 54 -3.47 9.00 -11.86
N PHE A 55 -4.63 9.46 -11.42
CA PHE A 55 -4.94 9.50 -10.00
C PHE A 55 -5.09 8.10 -9.39
N SER A 56 -5.74 7.17 -10.08
CA SER A 56 -5.85 5.76 -9.64
C SER A 56 -4.47 5.13 -9.48
N SER A 57 -3.62 5.25 -10.50
CA SER A 57 -2.26 4.68 -10.48
C SER A 57 -1.40 5.27 -9.36
N LYS A 58 -1.49 6.59 -9.10
CA LYS A 58 -0.81 7.22 -7.96
C LYS A 58 -1.36 6.75 -6.61
N GLY A 59 -2.67 6.56 -6.52
CA GLY A 59 -3.33 6.04 -5.33
C GLY A 59 -2.88 4.61 -5.01
N GLU A 60 -2.91 3.73 -6.01
CA GLU A 60 -2.44 2.34 -5.89
C GLU A 60 -0.97 2.26 -5.47
N ALA A 61 -0.10 3.04 -6.10
CA ALA A 61 1.33 3.07 -5.73
C ALA A 61 1.54 3.49 -4.27
N ARG A 62 0.75 4.46 -3.78
CA ARG A 62 0.81 4.89 -2.38
C ARG A 62 0.28 3.82 -1.43
N ILE A 63 -0.84 3.19 -1.76
CA ILE A 63 -1.42 2.11 -0.93
C ILE A 63 -0.44 0.95 -0.82
N MET A 64 0.20 0.56 -1.93
CA MET A 64 1.23 -0.49 -1.91
C MET A 64 2.43 -0.11 -1.03
N ALA A 65 2.87 1.15 -1.07
CA ALA A 65 3.96 1.62 -0.23
C ALA A 65 3.62 1.58 1.27
N ASP A 66 2.40 2.03 1.63
CA ASP A 66 1.89 1.99 3.00
C ASP A 66 1.70 0.53 3.50
N GLU A 67 1.25 -0.37 2.63
CA GLU A 67 1.06 -1.79 2.96
C GLU A 67 2.40 -2.52 3.17
N GLN A 68 3.42 -2.20 2.36
CA GLN A 68 4.78 -2.69 2.56
C GLN A 68 5.38 -2.22 3.89
N GLU A 69 5.22 -0.92 4.21
CA GLU A 69 5.66 -0.36 5.50
C GLU A 69 5.01 -1.09 6.67
N ARG A 70 3.69 -1.23 6.67
CA ARG A 70 2.97 -1.95 7.73
C ARG A 70 3.39 -3.40 7.84
N SER A 71 3.49 -4.11 6.71
CA SER A 71 3.91 -5.51 6.72
C SER A 71 5.33 -5.70 7.26
N PHE A 72 6.22 -4.73 7.02
CA PHE A 72 7.57 -4.74 7.57
C PHE A 72 7.57 -4.46 9.08
N LEU A 73 6.83 -3.45 9.55
CA LEU A 73 6.71 -3.14 10.97
C LEU A 73 6.07 -4.30 11.75
N ASP A 74 5.04 -4.95 11.20
CA ASP A 74 4.42 -6.14 11.80
C ASP A 74 5.41 -7.31 11.89
N LEU A 75 6.29 -7.44 10.90
CA LEU A 75 7.35 -8.45 10.90
C LEU A 75 8.39 -8.18 11.97
N LEU A 76 8.89 -6.94 12.09
CA LEU A 76 9.80 -6.53 13.15
C LEU A 76 9.18 -6.75 14.52
N HIS A 77 7.95 -6.25 14.72
CA HIS A 77 7.21 -6.42 15.97
C HIS A 77 7.12 -7.91 16.35
N ARG A 78 6.73 -8.77 15.40
CA ARG A 78 6.64 -10.22 15.62
C ARG A 78 7.98 -10.82 16.05
N GLN A 79 9.07 -10.48 15.37
CA GLN A 79 10.39 -11.03 15.69
C GLN A 79 10.96 -10.53 17.01
N VAL A 80 10.74 -9.25 17.33
CA VAL A 80 11.11 -8.64 18.61
C VAL A 80 10.32 -9.27 19.75
N GLN A 81 9.01 -9.51 19.58
CA GLN A 81 8.20 -10.26 20.54
C GLN A 81 8.72 -11.69 20.75
N GLY A 82 9.25 -12.30 19.69
CA GLY A 82 9.87 -13.62 19.72
C GLY A 82 11.34 -13.64 20.12
N ALA A 83 11.94 -12.51 20.48
CA ALA A 83 13.37 -12.41 20.76
C ALA A 83 13.76 -13.20 22.02
N TRP A 84 14.85 -13.95 21.88
CA TRP A 84 15.34 -14.85 22.91
C TRP A 84 16.15 -14.09 23.98
N TYR A 85 16.01 -14.50 25.24
CA TYR A 85 16.73 -13.95 26.37
C TYR A 85 17.79 -14.94 26.85
N SER A 86 19.04 -14.49 26.91
CA SER A 86 20.16 -15.29 27.38
C SER A 86 20.30 -15.20 28.89
N LEU A 87 20.09 -16.33 29.59
CA LEU A 87 20.31 -16.42 31.04
C LEU A 87 21.79 -16.28 31.43
N GLY A 88 22.72 -16.62 30.53
CA GLY A 88 24.15 -16.48 30.81
C GLY A 88 24.59 -15.02 30.83
N GLU A 89 24.12 -14.24 29.85
CA GLU A 89 24.51 -12.85 29.65
C GLU A 89 23.54 -11.85 30.31
N HIS A 90 22.40 -12.34 30.83
CA HIS A 90 21.33 -11.52 31.43
C HIS A 90 20.84 -10.39 30.50
N ARG A 91 20.74 -10.69 29.20
CA ARG A 91 20.27 -9.75 28.19
C ARG A 91 19.44 -10.43 27.11
N VAL A 92 18.58 -9.64 26.46
CA VAL A 92 17.91 -10.08 25.23
C VAL A 92 18.95 -10.11 24.13
N MET A 93 18.95 -11.17 23.32
CA MET A 93 19.87 -11.30 22.20
C MET A 93 19.38 -10.46 21.01
N ILE A 94 19.35 -9.14 21.18
CA ILE A 94 19.17 -8.13 20.14
C ILE A 94 20.39 -7.21 20.23
N ASN A 95 21.06 -7.00 19.11
CA ASN A 95 22.15 -6.06 18.98
C ASN A 95 21.89 -5.18 17.76
N SER A 96 21.88 -3.86 17.97
CA SER A 96 21.83 -2.88 16.90
C SER A 96 23.16 -2.13 16.86
N ALA A 97 23.90 -2.27 15.76
CA ALA A 97 25.15 -1.56 15.53
C ALA A 97 25.14 -0.96 14.13
N ASP A 98 25.42 0.35 14.06
CA ASP A 98 25.43 1.13 12.82
C ASP A 98 24.13 0.98 12.01
N GLU A 99 24.19 0.25 10.90
CA GLU A 99 23.09 0.00 9.96
C GLU A 99 22.58 -1.45 10.02
N GLN A 100 23.06 -2.22 11.01
CA GLN A 100 22.74 -3.63 11.17
C GLN A 100 21.99 -3.89 12.46
N LEU A 101 21.03 -4.80 12.37
CA LEU A 101 20.30 -5.33 13.52
C LEU A 101 20.39 -6.86 13.48
N VAL A 102 21.01 -7.41 14.50
CA VAL A 102 21.17 -8.85 14.69
C VAL A 102 20.32 -9.25 15.89
N MET A 103 19.44 -10.23 15.71
CA MET A 103 18.64 -10.74 16.83
C MET A 103 18.47 -12.26 16.77
N VAL A 104 18.39 -12.91 17.93
CA VAL A 104 17.96 -14.30 18.01
C VAL A 104 16.46 -14.32 18.25
N THR A 105 15.70 -14.93 17.35
CA THR A 105 14.25 -14.97 17.43
C THR A 105 13.71 -16.38 17.25
N SER A 106 12.63 -16.65 17.97
CA SER A 106 11.80 -17.86 17.83
C SER A 106 10.74 -17.75 16.73
N GLN A 107 10.67 -16.61 16.03
CA GLN A 107 9.65 -16.33 15.03
C GLN A 107 10.29 -16.03 13.66
N PRO A 108 11.01 -17.01 13.06
CA PRO A 108 11.64 -16.86 11.76
C PRO A 108 10.64 -16.52 10.65
N LEU A 109 11.11 -15.76 9.66
CA LEU A 109 10.41 -15.47 8.41
C LEU A 109 10.64 -16.56 7.35
N LEU A 110 11.90 -16.89 7.07
CA LEU A 110 12.33 -17.81 6.02
C LEU A 110 12.26 -19.27 6.49
N ASN A 111 12.75 -19.55 7.69
CA ASN A 111 12.84 -20.90 8.23
C ASN A 111 11.77 -21.18 9.29
N ARG A 112 10.49 -21.10 8.92
CA ARG A 112 9.34 -21.20 9.86
C ARG A 112 9.27 -22.49 10.72
N THR A 113 9.96 -23.54 10.31
CA THR A 113 10.02 -24.83 11.04
C THR A 113 11.13 -24.88 12.08
N ASP A 114 12.09 -23.96 12.00
CA ASP A 114 13.24 -23.92 12.89
C ASP A 114 12.84 -23.21 14.18
N GLY A 115 13.31 -23.72 15.32
CA GLY A 115 12.90 -23.21 16.64
C GLY A 115 13.49 -21.83 16.96
N LEU A 116 14.82 -21.68 16.81
CA LEU A 116 15.54 -20.43 17.03
C LEU A 116 16.46 -20.17 15.85
N VAL A 117 16.49 -18.92 15.39
CA VAL A 117 17.40 -18.47 14.31
C VAL A 117 18.02 -17.12 14.67
N VAL A 118 19.15 -16.83 14.05
CA VAL A 118 19.72 -15.47 14.02
C VAL A 118 19.13 -14.75 12.82
N ALA A 119 18.28 -13.77 13.08
CA ALA A 119 17.75 -12.84 12.09
C ALA A 119 18.70 -11.64 11.98
N ILE A 120 19.12 -11.34 10.76
CA ILE A 120 20.06 -10.26 10.46
C ILE A 120 19.41 -9.31 9.47
N TYR A 121 19.29 -8.06 9.87
CA TYR A 121 18.85 -6.95 9.04
C TYR A 121 20.04 -6.06 8.73
N SER A 122 20.10 -5.57 7.50
CA SER A 122 21.07 -4.56 7.09
C SER A 122 20.34 -3.48 6.31
N TYR A 123 20.59 -2.22 6.64
CA TYR A 123 20.15 -1.07 5.85
C TYR A 123 21.31 -0.59 4.98
N ASP A 124 21.04 -0.27 3.71
CA ASP A 124 21.99 0.45 2.86
C ASP A 124 21.43 1.86 2.60
N ASP A 125 22.07 2.87 3.17
CA ASP A 125 21.62 4.26 3.02
C ASP A 125 21.78 4.79 1.58
N ARG A 126 22.61 4.15 0.75
CA ARG A 126 22.86 4.60 -0.62
C ARG A 126 21.64 4.39 -1.51
N ASP A 127 20.95 3.28 -1.33
CA ASP A 127 19.78 2.89 -2.11
C ASP A 127 18.47 2.90 -1.31
N GLY A 128 18.56 3.11 0.01
CA GLY A 128 17.42 3.12 0.92
C GLY A 128 16.75 1.74 1.01
N THR A 129 17.54 0.67 0.96
CA THR A 129 17.06 -0.71 0.95
C THR A 129 17.32 -1.39 2.28
N VAL A 130 16.30 -2.07 2.80
CA VAL A 130 16.42 -2.95 3.97
C VAL A 130 16.51 -4.38 3.49
N TYR A 131 17.63 -5.02 3.82
CA TYR A 131 17.96 -6.39 3.52
C TYR A 131 17.74 -7.29 4.74
N TYR A 132 17.46 -8.56 4.50
CA TYR A 132 17.22 -9.55 5.53
C TYR A 132 17.81 -10.92 5.21
N THR A 133 18.36 -11.59 6.21
CA THR A 133 18.73 -13.01 6.12
C THR A 133 18.57 -13.72 7.46
N GLU A 134 18.59 -15.05 7.41
CA GLU A 134 18.53 -15.90 8.60
C GLU A 134 19.66 -16.91 8.61
N LYS A 135 20.25 -17.13 9.78
CA LYS A 135 21.21 -18.21 10.03
C LYS A 135 20.66 -19.14 11.11
N ARG A 136 20.82 -20.46 10.90
CA ARG A 136 20.34 -21.50 11.83
C ARG A 136 21.27 -21.72 13.02
N ASP A 137 22.51 -21.26 12.91
CA ASP A 137 23.55 -21.50 13.89
C ASP A 137 23.62 -20.37 14.93
N PHE A 138 22.69 -20.36 15.89
CA PHE A 138 22.64 -19.30 16.88
C PHE A 138 23.77 -19.34 17.92
N TYR A 139 24.51 -20.45 18.01
CA TYR A 139 25.63 -20.59 18.94
C TYR A 139 26.91 -19.94 18.45
N ASN A 140 26.93 -19.46 17.20
CA ASN A 140 28.11 -18.86 16.62
C ASN A 140 28.21 -17.38 17.01
N GLU A 141 29.13 -17.09 17.94
CA GLU A 141 29.39 -15.74 18.48
C GLU A 141 29.87 -14.75 17.40
N THR A 142 30.41 -15.25 16.26
CA THR A 142 30.91 -14.38 15.18
C THR A 142 29.86 -13.47 14.58
N TYR A 143 28.56 -13.79 14.75
CA TYR A 143 27.46 -12.96 14.26
C TYR A 143 27.30 -11.62 15.00
N TYR A 144 27.90 -11.45 16.18
CA TYR A 144 27.70 -10.25 17.00
C TYR A 144 28.84 -9.23 16.95
N GLU A 145 30.04 -9.65 16.56
CA GLU A 145 31.25 -8.81 16.64
C GLU A 145 31.74 -8.37 15.26
N ASP A 146 32.01 -9.32 14.35
CA ASP A 146 32.74 -9.05 13.11
C ASP A 146 32.06 -9.61 11.84
N TYR A 147 30.74 -9.84 11.90
CA TYR A 147 30.03 -10.44 10.78
C TYR A 147 29.88 -9.47 9.60
N GLN A 148 30.66 -9.71 8.55
CA GLN A 148 30.49 -9.02 7.28
C GLN A 148 29.35 -9.65 6.50
N VAL A 149 28.27 -8.89 6.37
CA VAL A 149 27.08 -9.30 5.65
C VAL A 149 27.31 -9.13 4.15
N ASP A 150 27.16 -10.22 3.39
CA ASP A 150 27.06 -10.14 1.93
C ASP A 150 25.62 -9.80 1.55
N LEU A 151 25.40 -8.57 1.04
CA LEU A 151 24.08 -8.08 0.66
C LEU A 151 23.47 -8.87 -0.50
N ASP A 152 24.30 -9.48 -1.36
CA ASP A 152 23.84 -10.25 -2.52
C ASP A 152 23.11 -11.54 -2.12
N ASP A 153 23.42 -12.08 -0.93
CA ASP A 153 22.80 -13.28 -0.36
C ASP A 153 21.55 -12.97 0.48
N MET A 154 21.21 -11.69 0.66
CA MET A 154 20.07 -11.27 1.46
C MET A 154 18.81 -11.08 0.61
N ILE A 155 17.64 -11.28 1.23
CA ILE A 155 16.38 -10.89 0.61
C ILE A 155 16.10 -9.40 0.87
N VAL A 156 15.47 -8.74 -0.08
CA VAL A 156 15.04 -7.34 0.10
C VAL A 156 13.66 -7.30 0.75
N LEU A 157 13.54 -6.59 1.88
CA LEU A 157 12.26 -6.37 2.58
C LEU A 157 11.60 -5.05 2.20
N LEU A 158 12.38 -3.96 2.14
CA LEU A 158 11.91 -2.62 1.81
C LEU A 158 12.90 -1.95 0.85
N LYS A 159 12.40 -1.09 -0.05
CA LYS A 159 13.21 -0.33 -1.02
C LYS A 159 12.85 1.14 -1.00
N ASN A 160 13.81 1.98 -1.37
CA ASN A 160 13.63 3.43 -1.52
C ASN A 160 13.05 4.10 -0.27
N ARG A 161 13.45 3.65 0.93
CA ARG A 161 13.08 4.28 2.19
C ARG A 161 14.24 5.14 2.66
N LYS A 162 13.94 6.38 3.00
CA LYS A 162 14.89 7.32 3.59
C LYS A 162 14.65 7.41 5.08
N ASP A 163 15.66 7.85 5.81
CA ASP A 163 15.57 8.10 7.25
C ASP A 163 15.10 6.84 8.00
N PHE A 164 15.76 5.71 7.72
CA PHE A 164 15.54 4.47 8.41
C PHE A 164 16.63 4.26 9.46
N THR A 165 16.23 4.12 10.72
CA THR A 165 17.15 3.81 11.81
C THR A 165 16.54 2.75 12.71
N MET A 166 17.39 1.87 13.23
CA MET A 166 17.01 0.84 14.20
C MET A 166 17.96 0.97 15.40
N SER A 167 17.41 1.01 16.59
CA SER A 167 18.20 1.05 17.82
C SER A 167 17.55 0.19 18.90
N PHE A 168 18.38 -0.55 19.63
CA PHE A 168 17.99 -1.30 20.80
C PHE A 168 18.68 -0.72 22.02
N GLU A 169 17.89 -0.39 23.04
CA GLU A 169 18.41 0.10 24.31
C GLU A 169 18.38 -1.02 25.36
N ASP A 170 19.56 -1.58 25.66
CA ASP A 170 19.73 -2.70 26.60
C ASP A 170 19.19 -2.41 28.00
N LEU A 171 19.22 -1.14 28.45
CA LEU A 171 18.78 -0.76 29.79
C LEU A 171 17.26 -0.80 29.95
N THR A 172 16.52 -0.44 28.90
CA THR A 172 15.06 -0.36 28.93
C THR A 172 14.43 -1.59 28.25
N GLY A 173 15.22 -2.38 27.53
CA GLY A 173 14.74 -3.45 26.67
C GLY A 173 13.89 -2.94 25.51
N THR A 174 14.02 -1.67 25.14
CA THR A 174 13.19 -1.04 24.10
C THR A 174 13.89 -1.12 22.76
N PHE A 175 13.21 -1.69 21.77
CA PHE A 175 13.60 -1.64 20.38
C PHE A 175 12.83 -0.53 19.68
N GLU A 176 13.55 0.45 19.15
CA GLU A 176 12.99 1.58 18.42
C GLU A 176 13.35 1.47 16.93
N VAL A 177 12.36 1.67 16.07
CA VAL A 177 12.56 1.85 14.63
C VAL A 177 12.00 3.19 14.20
N THR A 178 12.84 4.02 13.59
CA THR A 178 12.37 5.22 12.90
C THR A 178 12.30 4.94 11.41
N LEU A 179 11.16 5.22 10.81
CA LEU A 179 10.92 5.06 9.38
C LEU A 179 10.16 6.28 8.86
N GLU A 180 10.73 6.98 7.88
CA GLU A 180 10.14 8.20 7.30
C GLU A 180 9.74 9.26 8.36
N GLY A 181 10.57 9.39 9.40
CA GLY A 181 10.36 10.33 10.50
C GLY A 181 9.27 9.92 11.52
N ARG A 182 8.73 8.69 11.43
CA ARG A 182 7.85 8.11 12.45
C ARG A 182 8.64 7.10 13.27
N SER A 183 8.63 7.28 14.58
CA SER A 183 9.22 6.32 15.52
C SER A 183 8.17 5.29 15.97
N HIS A 184 8.59 4.03 16.03
CA HIS A 184 7.81 2.90 16.53
C HIS A 184 8.64 2.15 17.56
N GLU A 185 8.06 1.96 18.75
CA GLU A 185 8.70 1.28 19.87
C GLU A 185 8.10 -0.12 20.08
N PHE A 186 8.97 -1.07 20.37
CA PHE A 186 8.64 -2.46 20.63
C PHE A 186 9.40 -2.97 21.85
N ILE A 187 8.74 -3.74 22.70
CA ILE A 187 9.35 -4.34 23.89
C ILE A 187 9.29 -5.87 23.74
N PRO A 188 10.42 -6.58 23.77
CA PRO A 188 10.47 -8.04 23.73
C PRO A 188 9.64 -8.66 24.84
N ARG A 189 8.93 -9.75 24.53
CA ARG A 189 8.13 -10.47 25.54
C ARG A 189 9.01 -11.02 26.66
N SER A 190 10.21 -11.47 26.32
CA SER A 190 11.18 -12.05 27.23
C SER A 190 11.73 -11.05 28.25
N TRP A 191 11.71 -9.74 27.93
CA TRP A 191 12.10 -8.68 28.87
C TRP A 191 11.16 -8.58 30.07
N ARG A 192 9.84 -8.62 29.81
CA ARG A 192 8.81 -8.43 30.84
C ARG A 192 8.81 -9.51 31.92
N HIS A 193 9.32 -10.70 31.63
CA HIS A 193 9.29 -11.80 32.60
C HIS A 193 10.39 -11.71 33.66
N ASN A 194 11.41 -10.88 33.42
CA ASN A 194 12.56 -10.79 34.31
C ASN A 194 12.44 -9.68 35.38
N GLU A 195 11.42 -8.80 35.28
CA GLU A 195 11.13 -7.81 36.33
C GLU A 195 10.32 -8.40 37.50
N ASP A 196 9.71 -9.57 37.31
CA ASP A 196 8.79 -10.21 38.26
C ASP A 196 9.46 -11.26 39.18
N ASP A 197 10.71 -11.66 38.90
CA ASP A 197 11.51 -12.65 39.67
C ASP A 197 12.61 -11.98 40.51
#